data_AF-A0A8K0K4S6-F1
#
_entry.id   AF-A0A8K0K4S6-F1
#
_cell.length_a   1.000
_cell.length_b   1.000
_cell.length_c   1.000
_cell.angle_alpha   90.00
_cell.angle_beta   90.00
_cell.angle_gamma   90.00
#
_symmetry.space_group_name_H-M   'P 1'
#
loop_
_entity.id
_entity.type
_entity.pdbx_description
1 polymer ?
#
loop_
_entity_poly.entity_id
_entity_poly.type
_entity_poly.pdbx_seq_one_letter_code
_entity_poly.pdbx_strand_id
1 'polypeptide(L)'
;MLEGLSTGLKRPTGRAPRFVILSAGNDQGFVENARLVYPAKKNTGDYHDEMDSRRFEEWFKSQLLPNIKEDPVVVMDSASYHSRKREKIPISSS
;
A
#
# COMPACT_ATOMS: atom_id res chain seq x y z
N MET A 1 -26.87 2.90 -49.55
CA MET A 1 -26.50 2.48 -48.19
C MET A 1 -24.98 2.50 -48.11
N LEU A 2 -24.41 3.30 -47.22
CA LEU A 2 -22.96 3.36 -47.00
C LEU A 2 -22.70 2.74 -45.62
N GLU A 3 -22.01 1.60 -45.59
CA GLU A 3 -21.68 0.91 -44.34
C GLU A 3 -20.62 1.67 -43.53
N GLY A 4 -20.74 1.54 -42.21
CA GLY A 4 -20.08 2.39 -41.21
C GLY A 4 -18.56 2.28 -41.17
N LEU A 5 -17.89 3.38 -41.48
CA LEU A 5 -16.53 3.65 -41.03
C LEU A 5 -16.55 4.07 -39.57
N SER A 6 -16.18 3.15 -38.67
CA SER A 6 -15.79 3.51 -37.30
C SER A 6 -14.28 3.75 -37.26
N THR A 7 -13.88 5.01 -37.08
CA THR A 7 -12.49 5.41 -36.77
C THR A 7 -12.17 5.32 -35.28
N GLY A 8 -13.05 4.71 -34.47
CA GLY A 8 -12.87 4.63 -33.04
C GLY A 8 -11.84 3.57 -32.67
N LEU A 9 -10.61 3.99 -32.34
CA LEU A 9 -9.74 3.20 -31.46
C LEU A 9 -10.61 2.64 -30.33
N LYS A 10 -10.79 1.31 -30.29
CA LYS A 10 -11.50 0.66 -29.18
C LYS A 10 -10.83 1.14 -27.90
N ARG A 11 -11.57 1.86 -27.05
CA ARG A 11 -11.08 2.22 -25.71
C ARG A 11 -10.54 0.94 -25.09
N PRO A 12 -9.30 0.94 -24.54
CA PRO A 12 -8.79 -0.25 -23.90
C PRO A 12 -9.81 -0.68 -22.84
N THR A 13 -10.36 -1.87 -23.02
CA THR A 13 -11.42 -2.43 -22.16
C THR A 13 -10.85 -3.00 -20.86
N GLY A 14 -9.52 -2.96 -20.69
CA GLY A 14 -8.83 -3.37 -19.47
C GLY A 14 -8.75 -2.23 -18.45
N ARG A 15 -9.08 -2.52 -17.20
CA ARG A 15 -8.77 -1.62 -16.08
C ARG A 15 -7.24 -1.52 -15.96
N ALA A 16 -6.68 -0.31 -15.98
CA ALA A 16 -5.24 -0.12 -15.82
C ALA A 16 -4.74 -0.77 -14.51
N PRO A 17 -3.50 -1.28 -14.47
CA PRO A 17 -2.91 -1.82 -13.25
C PRO A 17 -2.94 -0.78 -12.13
N ARG A 18 -3.33 -1.22 -10.93
CA ARG A 18 -3.25 -0.40 -9.72
C ARG A 18 -1.95 -0.69 -8.98
N PHE A 19 -1.38 0.34 -8.37
CA PHE A 19 -0.19 0.23 -7.55
C PHE A 19 -0.50 0.73 -6.14
N VAL A 20 0.08 0.05 -5.16
CA VAL A 20 0.15 0.54 -3.78
C VAL A 20 1.47 1.28 -3.63
N ILE A 21 1.40 2.47 -3.03
CA ILE A 21 2.55 3.29 -2.71
C ILE A 21 2.51 3.55 -1.21
N LEU A 22 3.61 3.26 -0.53
CA LEU A 22 3.84 3.58 0.88
C LEU A 22 5.10 4.42 0.98
N SER A 23 5.03 5.53 1.72
CA SER A 23 6.14 6.46 1.94
C SER A 23 5.90 7.22 3.23
N ALA A 24 6.98 7.64 3.88
CA ALA A 24 6.93 8.57 5.01
C ALA A 24 7.44 9.95 4.58
N GLY A 25 6.87 10.99 5.17
CA GLY A 25 7.30 12.38 4.96
C GLY A 25 7.48 13.12 6.27
N ASN A 26 8.29 14.17 6.21
CA ASN A 26 8.50 15.14 7.28
C ASN A 26 8.50 16.56 6.68
N ASP A 27 8.92 17.55 7.48
CA ASP A 27 9.02 18.96 7.10
C ASP A 27 10.00 19.24 5.95
N GLN A 28 10.92 18.32 5.67
CA GLN A 28 11.89 18.38 4.57
C GLN A 28 11.44 17.59 3.32
N GLY A 29 10.23 17.02 3.33
CA GLY A 29 9.69 16.22 2.24
C GLY A 29 9.69 14.73 2.54
N PHE A 30 9.74 13.90 1.50
CA PHE A 30 9.74 12.43 1.67
C PHE A 30 11.07 11.93 2.20
N VAL A 31 11.01 10.96 3.11
CA VAL A 31 12.19 10.26 3.62
C VAL A 31 12.82 9.46 2.48
N GLU A 32 14.08 9.77 2.18
CA GLU A 32 14.84 9.06 1.15
C GLU A 32 14.96 7.57 1.49
N ASN A 33 14.96 6.70 0.47
CA ASN A 33 15.01 5.24 0.63
C ASN A 33 13.88 4.59 1.44
N ALA A 34 12.83 5.34 1.81
CA ALA A 34 11.65 4.85 2.52
C ALA A 34 10.41 4.66 1.63
N ARG A 35 10.59 4.60 0.30
CA ARG A 35 9.49 4.42 -0.65
C ARG A 35 9.33 2.95 -1.04
N LEU A 36 8.15 2.41 -0.81
CA LEU A 36 7.73 1.10 -1.30
C LEU A 36 6.63 1.25 -2.36
N VAL A 37 6.83 0.64 -3.52
CA VAL A 37 5.84 0.59 -4.62
C VAL A 37 5.68 -0.86 -5.06
N TYR A 38 4.43 -1.32 -5.19
CA TYR A 38 4.14 -2.66 -5.70
C TYR A 38 2.77 -2.73 -6.37
N PRO A 39 2.56 -3.63 -7.35
CA PRO A 39 1.25 -3.80 -7.98
C PRO A 39 0.23 -4.35 -6.98
N ALA A 40 -0.99 -3.81 -7.00
CA ALA A 40 -2.11 -4.35 -6.25
C ALA A 40 -2.51 -5.72 -6.81
N LYS A 41 -2.82 -6.67 -5.93
CA LYS A 41 -3.24 -8.04 -6.26
C LYS A 41 -4.64 -8.04 -6.86
N LYS A 42 -5.55 -7.22 -6.34
CA LYS A 42 -6.92 -7.05 -6.82
C LYS A 42 -7.02 -5.75 -7.60
N ASN A 43 -7.42 -5.86 -8.87
CA ASN A 43 -7.82 -4.71 -9.69
C ASN A 43 -9.28 -4.28 -9.41
N THR A 44 -9.85 -4.63 -8.25
CA THR A 44 -11.24 -4.37 -7.84
C THR A 44 -11.33 -4.11 -6.33
N GLY A 45 -12.28 -3.27 -5.91
CA GLY A 45 -12.60 -3.06 -4.48
C GLY A 45 -11.78 -2.01 -3.74
N ASP A 46 -12.01 -1.98 -2.43
CA ASP A 46 -11.36 -1.12 -1.43
C ASP A 46 -9.91 -1.58 -1.21
N TYR A 47 -8.97 -0.63 -1.21
CA TYR A 47 -7.53 -0.88 -1.20
C TYR A 47 -7.01 -1.39 0.15
N HIS A 48 -7.84 -1.35 1.20
CA HIS A 48 -7.46 -1.78 2.55
C HIS A 48 -7.02 -3.26 2.63
N ASP A 49 -7.44 -4.10 1.68
CA ASP A 49 -7.01 -5.51 1.58
C ASP A 49 -5.60 -5.69 0.95
N GLU A 50 -5.04 -4.65 0.31
CA GLU A 50 -3.79 -4.73 -0.44
C GLU A 50 -2.54 -4.52 0.42
N MET A 51 -2.69 -3.90 1.59
CA MET A 51 -1.64 -3.74 2.58
C MET A 51 -1.86 -4.74 3.72
N ASP A 52 -0.87 -5.58 3.97
CA ASP A 52 -0.87 -6.47 5.12
C ASP A 52 0.10 -5.99 6.21
N SER A 53 -0.20 -6.36 7.46
CA SER A 53 0.56 -5.90 8.63
C SER A 53 1.99 -6.45 8.69
N ARG A 54 2.29 -7.52 7.96
CA ARG A 54 3.64 -8.04 7.86
C ARG A 54 4.47 -7.17 6.91
N ARG A 55 3.93 -6.85 5.74
CA ARG A 55 4.56 -5.98 4.75
C ARG A 55 4.79 -4.58 5.29
N PHE A 56 3.82 -4.03 6.03
CA PHE A 56 3.98 -2.76 6.73
C PHE A 56 5.14 -2.81 7.73
N GLU A 57 5.20 -3.83 8.59
CA GLU A 57 6.28 -3.94 9.58
C GLU A 57 7.65 -4.15 8.94
N GLU A 58 7.74 -4.96 7.87
CA GLU A 58 8.97 -5.15 7.10
C GLU A 58 9.45 -3.83 6.48
N TRP A 59 8.55 -3.06 5.86
CA TRP A 59 8.87 -1.71 5.37
C TRP A 59 9.34 -0.78 6.50
N PHE A 60 8.61 -0.77 7.61
CA PHE A 60 8.90 0.10 8.75
C PHE A 60 10.31 -0.18 9.28
N LYS A 61 10.67 -1.46 9.46
CA LYS A 61 11.97 -1.87 10.00
C LYS A 61 13.11 -1.73 9.01
N SER A 62 12.91 -2.11 7.75
CA SER A 62 14.01 -2.24 6.79
C SER A 62 14.22 -1.00 5.92
N GLN A 63 13.21 -0.14 5.79
CA GLN A 63 13.28 1.05 4.94
C GLN A 63 13.08 2.34 5.73
N LEU A 64 12.08 2.41 6.62
CA LEU A 64 11.82 3.66 7.33
C LEU A 64 12.83 3.91 8.46
N LEU A 65 12.92 3.00 9.44
CA LEU A 65 13.77 3.17 10.63
C LEU A 65 15.24 3.50 10.32
N PRO A 66 15.90 2.88 9.32
CA PRO A 66 17.30 3.20 9.01
C PRO A 66 17.51 4.57 8.36
N ASN A 67 16.45 5.20 7.84
CA ASN A 67 16.53 6.43 7.04
C ASN A 67 15.90 7.65 7.74
N ILE A 68 15.45 7.52 8.99
CA ILE A 68 14.95 8.63 9.80
C ILE A 68 15.94 9.00 10.91
N LYS A 69 15.79 10.22 11.45
CA LYS A 69 16.61 10.71 12.56
C LYS A 69 16.41 9.87 13.81
N GLU A 70 17.39 9.89 14.71
CA GLU A 70 17.27 9.33 16.05
C GLU A 70 16.11 9.97 16.82
N ASP A 71 15.48 9.19 17.71
CA ASP A 71 14.32 9.56 18.52
C ASP A 71 13.17 10.26 17.78
N PRO A 72 12.66 9.68 16.67
CA PRO A 72 11.61 10.30 15.88
C PRO A 72 10.24 10.14 16.54
N VAL A 73 9.40 11.16 16.42
CA VAL A 73 7.95 11.02 16.64
C VAL A 73 7.29 10.64 15.31
N VAL A 74 6.75 9.43 15.25
CA VAL A 74 6.03 8.92 14.07
C VAL A 74 4.53 9.05 14.30
N VAL A 75 3.86 9.81 13.43
CA VAL A 75 2.40 9.98 13.42
C VAL A 75 1.84 9.24 12.22
N MET A 76 0.82 8.41 12.45
CA MET A 76 0.16 7.59 11.42
C MET A 76 -1.35 7.66 11.64
N ASP A 77 -2.12 7.44 10.57
CA ASP A 77 -3.56 7.24 10.70
C ASP A 77 -3.90 5.88 11.34
N SER A 78 -5.15 5.73 11.76
CA SER A 78 -5.63 4.48 12.38
C SER A 78 -6.03 3.47 11.29
N ALA A 79 -5.10 2.59 10.92
CA ALA A 79 -5.35 1.49 10.00
C ALA A 79 -5.07 0.12 10.65
N SER A 80 -5.88 -0.88 10.29
CA SER A 80 -5.82 -2.23 10.89
C SER A 80 -4.47 -2.93 10.67
N TYR A 81 -3.76 -2.60 9.57
CA TYR A 81 -2.47 -3.19 9.23
C TYR A 81 -1.28 -2.52 9.94
N HIS A 82 -1.44 -1.37 10.61
CA HIS A 82 -0.34 -0.75 11.37
C HIS A 82 0.08 -1.53 12.61
N SER A 83 -0.76 -2.47 13.05
CA SER A 83 -0.48 -3.32 14.19
C SER A 83 -0.79 -4.78 13.87
N ARG A 84 -0.09 -5.70 14.54
CA ARG A 84 -0.47 -7.11 14.55
C ARG A 84 -0.14 -7.76 15.88
N LYS A 85 -0.92 -8.76 16.23
CA LYS A 85 -0.65 -9.60 17.39
C LYS A 85 0.55 -10.50 17.07
N ARG A 86 1.56 -10.47 17.93
CA ARG A 86 2.75 -11.33 17.82
C ARG A 86 2.43 -12.77 18.21
N GLU A 87 1.57 -12.93 19.21
CA GLU A 87 1.16 -14.22 19.75
C GLU A 87 -0.36 -14.35 19.69
N LYS A 88 -0.82 -15.58 19.48
CA LYS A 88 -2.24 -15.90 19.55
C LYS A 88 -2.57 -16.12 21.03
N ILE A 89 -3.42 -15.27 21.59
CA ILE A 89 -3.89 -15.45 22.97
C ILE A 89 -4.64 -16.79 23.02
N PRO A 90 -4.30 -17.71 23.94
CA PRO A 90 -5.04 -18.93 24.13
C PRO A 90 -6.50 -18.59 24.42
N ILE A 91 -7.41 -19.11 23.62
CA ILE A 91 -8.83 -19.10 23.92
C ILE A 91 -9.16 -20.39 24.65
N SER A 92 -9.78 -20.29 25.82
CA SER A 92 -10.39 -21.45 26.46
C SER A 92 -11.54 -21.90 25.57
N SER A 93 -11.40 -23.07 24.96
CA SER A 93 -12.54 -23.79 24.39
C SER A 93 -13.37 -24.31 25.57
N SER A 94 -14.66 -23.98 25.61
CA SER A 94 -15.64 -24.73 26.42
C SER A 94 -16.13 -25.95 25.64
#